data_AF-A0A3C1F5K0-F1
#
_entry.id   AF-A0A3C1F5K0-F1
#
_cell.length_a   1.000
_cell.length_b   1.000
_cell.length_c   1.000
_cell.angle_alpha   90.00
_cell.angle_beta   90.00
_cell.angle_gamma   90.00
#
_symmetry.space_group_name_H-M   'P 1'
#
loop_
_entity.id
_entity.type
_entity.pdbx_description
1 polymer ?
#
loop_
_entity_poly.entity_id
_entity_poly.type
_entity_poly.pdbx_seq_one_letter_code
_entity_poly.pdbx_strand_id
1 'polypeptide(L)'
;MPIEIRKVVRPLKLSEFAQEYGDQVIEVWVNPPRAKRAEYARAAFLTRTGVARLDAPVTEETPELDEETRTKIVAQIAEGNEGVFAYFGELWSQGPDVSKHLTSAQVKDFAVRCMEEDQALWSFMVNRTLALIEEHRVGEKKG
;
A
#
# COMPACT_ATOMS: atom_id res chain seq x y z
N MET A 1 -5.87 -32.59 -13.87
CA MET A 1 -6.24 -31.25 -14.39
C MET A 1 -5.54 -30.22 -13.52
N PRO A 2 -4.83 -29.22 -14.09
CA PRO A 2 -4.29 -28.13 -13.30
C PRO A 2 -5.45 -27.28 -12.74
N ILE A 3 -5.40 -26.98 -11.44
CA ILE A 3 -6.35 -26.06 -10.80
C ILE A 3 -5.83 -24.64 -11.02
N GLU A 4 -6.62 -23.79 -11.66
CA GLU A 4 -6.31 -22.37 -11.87
C GLU A 4 -6.98 -21.51 -10.79
N ILE A 5 -6.19 -20.79 -10.00
CA ILE A 5 -6.70 -19.84 -9.01
C ILE A 5 -6.91 -18.49 -9.70
N ARG A 6 -8.16 -18.13 -9.96
CA ARG A 6 -8.51 -16.86 -10.62
C ARG A 6 -8.35 -15.69 -9.66
N LYS A 7 -7.99 -14.53 -10.22
CA LYS A 7 -8.03 -13.25 -9.49
C LYS A 7 -9.48 -12.86 -9.21
N VAL A 8 -9.78 -12.53 -7.97
CA VAL A 8 -11.05 -11.97 -7.52
C VAL A 8 -10.84 -10.47 -7.38
N VAL A 9 -11.69 -9.70 -8.05
CA VAL A 9 -11.62 -8.24 -8.09
C VAL A 9 -12.84 -7.67 -7.37
N ARG A 10 -12.65 -6.64 -6.55
CA ARG A 10 -13.73 -5.90 -5.89
C ARG A 10 -13.58 -4.39 -6.08
N PRO A 11 -14.69 -3.66 -6.21
CA PRO A 11 -14.64 -2.21 -6.32
C PRO A 11 -14.33 -1.57 -4.95
N LEU A 12 -13.44 -0.58 -4.96
CA LEU A 12 -13.22 0.38 -3.89
C LEU A 12 -13.79 1.72 -4.37
N LYS A 13 -14.91 2.16 -3.78
CA LYS A 13 -15.59 3.40 -4.14
C LYS A 13 -14.99 4.57 -3.38
N LEU A 14 -14.54 5.62 -4.07
CA LEU A 14 -13.99 6.80 -3.42
C LEU A 14 -15.06 7.64 -2.69
N SER A 15 -16.34 7.45 -3.03
CA SER A 15 -17.46 8.00 -2.25
C SER A 15 -17.59 7.43 -0.83
N GLU A 16 -16.94 6.29 -0.52
CA GLU A 16 -16.82 5.79 0.87
C GLU A 16 -15.88 6.67 1.71
N PHE A 17 -14.98 7.44 1.08
CA PHE A 17 -14.14 8.42 1.76
C PHE A 17 -14.83 9.78 1.86
N ALA A 18 -15.23 10.35 0.73
CA ALA A 18 -15.99 11.61 0.69
C ALA A 18 -16.90 11.68 -0.54
N GLN A 19 -18.10 12.23 -0.39
CA GLN A 19 -19.12 12.26 -1.44
C GLN A 19 -18.67 12.99 -2.71
N GLU A 20 -17.78 13.98 -2.61
CA GLU A 20 -17.28 14.77 -3.74
C GLU A 20 -16.47 13.97 -4.76
N TYR A 21 -15.92 12.81 -4.38
CA TYR A 21 -15.26 11.90 -5.32
C TYR A 21 -16.26 11.16 -6.23
N GLY A 22 -17.57 11.23 -5.94
CA GLY A 22 -18.64 10.73 -6.80
C GLY A 22 -18.55 9.22 -7.08
N ASP A 23 -18.72 8.86 -8.36
CA ASP A 23 -18.74 7.48 -8.84
C ASP A 23 -17.35 6.93 -9.18
N GLN A 24 -16.27 7.55 -8.71
CA GLN A 24 -14.91 7.05 -8.92
C GLN A 24 -14.70 5.72 -8.18
N VAL A 25 -14.21 4.72 -8.92
CA VAL A 25 -13.97 3.36 -8.43
C VAL A 25 -12.58 2.89 -8.81
N ILE A 26 -11.91 2.24 -7.87
CA ILE A 26 -10.67 1.51 -8.09
C ILE A 26 -10.95 0.01 -8.00
N GLU A 27 -10.51 -0.74 -9.01
CA GLU A 27 -10.73 -2.19 -9.10
C GLU A 27 -9.59 -2.94 -8.39
N VAL A 28 -9.88 -3.53 -7.24
CA VAL A 28 -8.89 -4.08 -6.31
C VAL A 28 -8.81 -5.60 -6.39
N TRP A 29 -7.61 -6.15 -6.56
CA TRP A 29 -7.34 -7.58 -6.38
C TRP A 29 -7.44 -8.00 -4.90
N VAL A 30 -8.45 -8.81 -4.54
CA VAL A 30 -8.69 -9.16 -3.13
C VAL A 30 -8.19 -10.53 -2.69
N ASN A 31 -7.74 -11.38 -3.63
CA ASN A 31 -7.14 -12.68 -3.32
C ASN A 31 -5.67 -12.81 -3.76
N PRO A 32 -4.78 -11.84 -3.44
CA PRO A 32 -3.38 -11.94 -3.82
C PRO A 32 -2.71 -13.17 -3.16
N PRO A 33 -1.82 -13.87 -3.88
CA PRO A 33 -1.13 -15.04 -3.37
C PRO A 33 -0.30 -14.66 -2.13
N ARG A 34 0.00 -15.67 -1.31
CA ARG A 34 0.78 -15.46 -0.07
C ARG A 34 2.12 -14.76 -0.33
N ALA A 35 2.79 -15.07 -1.44
CA ALA A 35 4.05 -14.44 -1.84
C ALA A 35 3.91 -12.91 -1.98
N LYS A 36 2.87 -12.45 -2.68
CA LYS A 36 2.57 -11.02 -2.85
C LYS A 36 2.31 -10.30 -1.53
N ARG A 37 1.60 -10.95 -0.61
CA ARG A 37 1.38 -10.39 0.74
C ARG A 37 2.67 -10.34 1.57
N ALA A 38 3.58 -11.29 1.38
CA ALA A 38 4.89 -11.27 2.02
C ALA A 38 5.78 -10.14 1.46
N GLU A 39 5.71 -9.86 0.16
CA GLU A 39 6.36 -8.70 -0.47
C GLU A 39 5.89 -7.39 0.19
N TYR A 40 4.58 -7.19 0.31
CA TYR A 40 4.02 -6.03 1.01
C TYR A 40 4.48 -5.94 2.47
N ALA A 41 4.41 -7.05 3.22
CA ALA A 41 4.80 -7.07 4.62
C ALA A 41 6.27 -6.67 4.82
N ARG A 42 7.16 -7.12 3.93
CA ARG A 42 8.58 -6.70 3.92
C ARG A 42 8.70 -5.21 3.62
N ALA A 43 8.06 -4.73 2.56
CA ALA A 43 8.13 -3.32 2.15
C ALA A 43 7.62 -2.39 3.27
N ALA A 44 6.45 -2.68 3.83
CA ALA A 44 5.87 -1.93 4.94
C ALA A 44 6.75 -1.98 6.21
N PHE A 45 7.40 -3.12 6.49
CA PHE A 45 8.34 -3.24 7.59
C PHE A 45 9.56 -2.33 7.40
N LEU A 46 10.15 -2.30 6.21
CA LEU A 46 11.30 -1.45 5.90
C LEU A 46 10.98 0.04 6.09
N THR A 47 9.84 0.49 5.55
CA THR A 47 9.37 1.88 5.72
C THR A 47 9.13 2.20 7.19
N ARG A 48 8.30 1.40 7.89
CA ARG A 48 7.90 1.70 9.27
C ARG A 48 9.08 1.69 10.23
N THR A 49 9.99 0.72 10.10
CA THR A 49 11.16 0.64 10.98
C THR A 49 12.19 1.71 10.66
N GLY A 50 12.32 2.10 9.39
CA GLY A 50 13.18 3.21 9.01
C GLY A 50 12.68 4.53 9.59
N VAL A 51 11.40 4.85 9.40
CA VAL A 51 10.76 6.06 9.96
C VAL A 51 10.88 6.09 11.48
N ALA A 52 10.53 4.99 12.15
CA ALA A 52 10.62 4.90 13.62
C ALA A 52 12.05 5.13 14.14
N ARG A 53 13.09 4.79 13.37
CA ARG A 53 14.49 5.05 13.72
C ARG A 53 14.88 6.52 13.51
N LEU A 54 14.34 7.19 12.50
CA LEU A 54 14.59 8.62 12.27
C LEU A 54 13.85 9.50 13.29
N ASP A 55 12.66 9.08 13.71
CA ASP A 55 11.82 9.79 14.67
C ASP A 55 12.12 9.44 16.13
N ALA A 56 13.05 8.52 16.38
CA ALA A 56 13.42 8.12 17.73
C ALA A 56 14.01 9.32 18.50
N PRO A 57 13.56 9.59 19.74
CA PRO A 57 14.09 10.68 20.53
C PRO A 57 15.56 10.45 20.87
N VAL A 58 16.37 11.51 20.81
CA VAL A 58 17.77 11.45 21.23
C VAL A 58 17.83 11.33 22.75
N THR A 59 18.48 10.28 23.24
CA THR A 59 18.69 10.01 24.67
C THR A 59 20.10 9.46 24.90
N GLU A 60 20.50 9.22 26.16
CA GLU A 60 21.75 8.52 26.45
C GLU A 60 21.77 7.09 25.87
N GLU A 61 20.62 6.43 25.80
CA GLU A 61 20.47 5.08 25.23
C GLU A 61 20.29 5.09 23.70
N THR A 62 19.91 6.25 23.15
CA THR A 62 19.64 6.45 21.72
C THR A 62 20.38 7.71 21.24
N PRO A 63 21.70 7.65 21.04
CA PRO A 63 22.47 8.80 20.62
C PRO A 63 22.05 9.28 19.22
N GLU A 64 22.40 10.52 18.89
CA GLU A 64 22.14 11.08 17.57
C GLU A 64 22.77 10.21 16.47
N LEU A 65 22.01 9.99 15.40
CA LEU A 65 22.46 9.21 14.25
C LEU A 65 23.51 9.98 13.46
N ASP A 66 24.65 9.34 13.19
CA ASP A 66 25.63 9.85 12.23
C ASP A 66 25.03 9.91 10.81
N GLU A 67 25.68 10.68 9.95
CA GLU A 67 25.23 10.94 8.57
C GLU A 67 25.17 9.64 7.73
N GLU A 68 26.13 8.72 7.92
CA GLU A 68 26.18 7.45 7.21
C GLU A 68 24.96 6.57 7.57
N THR A 69 24.65 6.47 8.86
CA THR A 69 23.52 5.71 9.38
C THR A 69 22.20 6.33 8.95
N ARG A 70 22.08 7.66 9.01
CA ARG A 70 20.92 8.40 8.51
C ARG A 70 20.70 8.12 7.01
N THR A 71 21.77 8.16 6.21
CA THR A 71 21.72 7.88 4.77
C THR A 71 21.23 6.46 4.48
N LYS A 72 21.75 5.46 5.22
CA LYS A 72 21.30 4.06 5.10
C LYS A 72 19.82 3.89 5.46
N ILE A 73 19.35 4.58 6.51
CA ILE A 73 17.94 4.52 6.91
C ILE A 73 17.04 5.17 5.84
N VAL A 74 17.43 6.33 5.30
CA VAL A 74 16.69 6.99 4.22
C VAL A 74 16.62 6.10 2.97
N ALA A 75 17.71 5.46 2.59
CA ALA A 75 17.72 4.50 1.48
C ALA A 75 16.80 3.29 1.75
N GLN A 76 16.78 2.78 2.99
CA GLN A 76 15.87 1.70 3.40
C GLN A 76 14.40 2.11 3.30
N ILE A 77 14.06 3.34 3.72
CA ILE A 77 12.71 3.88 3.61
C ILE A 77 12.31 4.01 2.15
N ALA A 78 13.22 4.50 1.30
CA ALA A 78 12.98 4.61 -0.14
C ALA A 78 12.70 3.24 -0.79
N GLU A 79 13.50 2.21 -0.48
CA GLU A 79 13.24 0.83 -0.93
C GLU A 79 11.87 0.32 -0.46
N GLY A 80 11.55 0.54 0.82
CA GLY A 80 10.25 0.16 1.38
C GLY A 80 9.09 0.84 0.67
N ASN A 81 9.20 2.14 0.40
CA ASN A 81 8.17 2.90 -0.30
C ASN A 81 7.97 2.43 -1.74
N GLU A 82 9.05 2.21 -2.50
CA GLU A 82 8.95 1.67 -3.86
C GLU A 82 8.27 0.28 -3.86
N GLY A 83 8.56 -0.57 -2.87
CA GLY A 83 7.87 -1.85 -2.71
C GLY A 83 6.38 -1.71 -2.39
N VAL A 84 6.01 -0.73 -1.56
CA VAL A 84 4.61 -0.42 -1.26
C VAL A 84 3.87 0.08 -2.50
N PHE A 85 4.47 1.00 -3.26
CA PHE A 85 3.85 1.55 -4.47
C PHE A 85 3.69 0.49 -5.57
N ALA A 86 4.69 -0.37 -5.75
CA ALA A 86 4.61 -1.49 -6.69
C ALA A 86 3.49 -2.46 -6.31
N TYR A 87 3.35 -2.76 -5.02
CA TYR A 87 2.29 -3.63 -4.51
C TYR A 87 0.90 -3.06 -4.80
N PHE A 88 0.64 -1.80 -4.45
CA PHE A 88 -0.66 -1.18 -4.70
C PHE A 88 -0.93 -0.93 -6.19
N GLY A 89 0.09 -0.61 -6.99
CA GLY A 89 -0.05 -0.50 -8.44
C GLY A 89 -0.52 -1.81 -9.06
N GLU A 90 0.00 -2.95 -8.59
CA GLU A 90 -0.49 -4.26 -9.03
C GLU A 90 -1.92 -4.53 -8.54
N LEU A 91 -2.23 -4.26 -7.26
CA LEU A 91 -3.57 -4.53 -6.73
C LEU A 91 -4.67 -3.68 -7.36
N TRP A 92 -4.41 -2.41 -7.66
CA TRP A 92 -5.38 -1.45 -8.18
C TRP A 92 -5.57 -1.48 -9.70
N SER A 93 -4.85 -2.36 -10.39
CA SER A 93 -4.82 -2.47 -11.86
C SER A 93 -5.47 -3.75 -12.38
N GLN A 94 -6.61 -4.15 -11.81
CA GLN A 94 -7.30 -5.38 -12.21
C GLN A 94 -8.63 -5.17 -12.96
N GLY A 95 -8.98 -3.91 -13.26
CA GLY A 95 -10.17 -3.61 -14.06
C GLY A 95 -10.01 -4.04 -15.53
N PRO A 96 -11.13 -4.20 -16.27
CA PRO A 96 -11.08 -4.53 -17.70
C PRO A 96 -10.54 -3.38 -18.57
N ASP A 97 -10.61 -2.16 -18.07
CA ASP A 97 -10.11 -0.96 -18.74
C ASP A 97 -8.64 -0.71 -18.37
N VAL A 98 -7.74 -1.12 -19.27
CA VAL A 98 -6.28 -0.98 -19.09
C VAL A 98 -5.85 0.49 -19.00
N SER A 99 -6.62 1.43 -19.57
CA SER A 99 -6.28 2.86 -19.47
C SER A 99 -6.40 3.40 -18.04
N LYS A 100 -7.11 2.68 -17.17
CA LYS A 100 -7.28 2.99 -15.75
C LYS A 100 -6.29 2.22 -14.85
N HIS A 101 -5.41 1.41 -15.42
CA HIS A 101 -4.38 0.71 -14.66
C HIS A 101 -3.34 1.70 -14.16
N LEU A 102 -2.98 1.56 -12.89
CA LEU A 102 -2.00 2.39 -12.21
C LEU A 102 -0.65 1.68 -12.19
N THR A 103 0.36 2.35 -12.72
CA THR A 103 1.76 1.97 -12.55
C THR A 103 2.27 2.33 -11.16
N SER A 104 3.37 1.72 -10.72
CA SER A 104 4.04 2.08 -9.45
C SER A 104 4.37 3.57 -9.38
N ALA A 105 4.81 4.18 -10.49
CA ALA A 105 5.10 5.60 -10.56
C ALA A 105 3.85 6.46 -10.34
N GLN A 106 2.72 6.11 -10.96
CA GLN A 106 1.46 6.81 -10.74
C GLN A 106 0.93 6.66 -9.31
N VAL A 107 1.13 5.49 -8.67
CA VAL A 107 0.78 5.30 -7.25
C VAL A 107 1.66 6.16 -6.35
N LYS A 108 2.95 6.28 -6.65
CA LYS A 108 3.86 7.19 -5.96
C LYS A 108 3.43 8.65 -6.09
N ASP A 109 3.16 9.10 -7.31
CA ASP A 109 2.71 10.47 -7.58
C ASP A 109 1.39 10.76 -6.86
N PHE A 110 0.46 9.80 -6.85
CA PHE A 110 -0.78 9.90 -6.09
C PHE A 110 -0.53 9.98 -4.58
N ALA A 111 0.36 9.15 -4.03
CA ALA A 111 0.70 9.19 -2.61
C ALA A 111 1.33 10.52 -2.21
N VAL A 112 2.25 11.07 -3.03
CA VAL A 112 2.86 12.39 -2.81
C VAL A 112 1.80 13.49 -2.82
N ARG A 113 0.93 13.51 -3.83
CA ARG A 113 -0.19 14.46 -3.90
C ARG A 113 -1.11 14.37 -2.69
N CYS A 114 -1.41 13.15 -2.21
CA CYS A 114 -2.18 13.01 -0.98
C CYS A 114 -1.45 13.64 0.22
N MET A 115 -0.12 13.51 0.35
CA MET A 115 0.59 14.15 1.46
C MET A 115 0.50 15.69 1.42
N GLU A 116 0.36 16.28 0.24
CA GLU A 116 0.26 17.73 0.03
C GLU A 116 -1.18 18.25 0.13
N GLU A 117 -2.15 17.50 -0.40
CA GLU A 117 -3.54 17.92 -0.59
C GLU A 117 -4.49 17.35 0.49
N ASP A 118 -4.40 16.04 0.76
CA ASP A 118 -5.25 15.33 1.73
C ASP A 118 -4.58 14.02 2.21
N GLN A 119 -3.89 14.09 3.34
CA GLN A 119 -3.16 12.95 3.89
C GLN A 119 -4.08 11.78 4.28
N ALA A 120 -5.35 12.08 4.62
CA ALA A 120 -6.31 11.07 5.04
C ALA A 120 -6.73 10.18 3.85
N LEU A 121 -6.73 10.71 2.63
CA LEU A 121 -7.08 9.94 1.43
C LEU A 121 -6.11 8.77 1.19
N TRP A 122 -4.79 8.99 1.28
CA TRP A 122 -3.81 7.90 1.13
C TRP A 122 -4.02 6.80 2.17
N SER A 123 -4.23 7.21 3.43
CA SER A 123 -4.48 6.29 4.53
C SER A 123 -5.77 5.49 4.31
N PHE A 124 -6.83 6.15 3.85
CA PHE A 124 -8.09 5.49 3.49
C PHE A 124 -7.88 4.46 2.38
N MET A 125 -7.20 4.83 1.29
CA MET A 125 -6.96 3.97 0.14
C MET A 125 -6.22 2.67 0.50
N VAL A 126 -5.14 2.81 1.27
CA VAL A 126 -4.34 1.69 1.77
C VAL A 126 -5.18 0.81 2.70
N ASN A 127 -5.80 1.40 3.72
CA ASN A 127 -6.53 0.63 4.74
C ASN A 127 -7.76 -0.07 4.17
N ARG A 128 -8.52 0.60 3.30
CA ARG A 128 -9.71 0.02 2.67
C ARG A 128 -9.33 -1.14 1.74
N THR A 129 -8.24 -1.00 0.98
CA THR A 129 -7.69 -2.10 0.15
C THR A 129 -7.34 -3.32 0.99
N LEU A 130 -6.62 -3.13 2.10
CA LEU A 130 -6.25 -4.23 3.01
C LEU A 130 -7.48 -4.86 3.68
N ALA A 131 -8.47 -4.05 4.03
CA ALA A 131 -9.74 -4.54 4.57
C ALA A 131 -10.50 -5.41 3.55
N LEU A 132 -10.57 -5.00 2.27
CA LEU A 132 -11.19 -5.80 1.21
C LEU A 132 -10.53 -7.17 1.04
N ILE A 133 -9.19 -7.24 1.14
CA ILE A 133 -8.43 -8.49 1.11
C ILE A 133 -8.80 -9.36 2.33
N GLU A 134 -8.84 -8.79 3.52
CA GLU A 134 -9.14 -9.54 4.73
C GLU A 134 -10.61 -10.00 4.78
N GLU A 135 -11.56 -9.16 4.38
CA GLU A 135 -12.97 -9.50 4.22
C GLU A 135 -13.17 -10.71 3.30
N HIS A 136 -12.45 -10.75 2.17
CA HIS A 136 -12.49 -11.89 1.26
C HIS A 136 -11.97 -13.16 1.94
N ARG A 137 -10.87 -13.07 2.70
CA ARG A 137 -10.23 -14.22 3.37
C ARG A 137 -10.99 -14.73 4.59
N VAL A 138 -11.62 -13.85 5.35
CA VAL A 138 -12.43 -14.20 6.53
C VAL A 138 -13.82 -14.67 6.11
N GLY A 139 -14.39 -14.09 5.05
CA GLY A 139 -15.67 -14.50 4.48
C GLY A 139 -15.70 -15.96 4.03
N GLU A 140 -14.54 -16.54 3.67
CA GLU A 140 -14.39 -17.95 3.33
C GLU A 140 -14.36 -18.91 4.55
N LYS A 141 -14.17 -18.40 5.79
CA LYS A 141 -14.12 -19.25 6.99
C LYS A 141 -15.49 -19.57 7.62
N LYS A 142 -16.59 -19.03 7.09
CA LYS A 142 -17.96 -19.27 7.57
C LYS A 142 -18.76 -20.24 6.69
N GLY A 143 -18.08 -21.11 5.94
CA GLY A 143 -18.68 -22.20 5.15
C GLY A 143 -18.25 -23.56 5.67
#